data_AF-A0AA38G0W4-F1
#
_entry.id   AF-A0AA38G0W4-F1
#
_cell.length_a   1.000
_cell.length_b   1.000
_cell.length_c   1.000
_cell.angle_alpha   90.00
_cell.angle_beta   90.00
_cell.angle_gamma   90.00
#
_symmetry.space_group_name_H-M   'P 1'
#
loop_
_entity.id
_entity.type
_entity.pdbx_description
1 polymer ?
#
loop_
_entity_poly.entity_id
_entity_poly.type
_entity_poly.pdbx_seq_one_letter_code
_entity_poly.pdbx_strand_id
1 'polypeptide(L)'
;TFSQLCAFNFMTKNVEISNAPWFILDEPRFAFRGLLIDTSRHYQPVEIIKQIIDSMSYAKLNVLHWHIVDEESFPLEIPSYPGLWKGSYTGWERYTFDDARDIVEFAKSRGINIMAEIDVPGHAES
;
A
#
# COMPACT_ATOMS: atom_id res chain seq x y z
N THR A 1 11.77 -6.81 -12.05
CA THR A 1 12.28 -7.82 -13.01
C THR A 1 13.78 -8.01 -12.87
N PHE A 2 14.63 -7.00 -13.14
CA PHE A 2 16.09 -7.16 -13.06
C PHE A 2 16.59 -7.72 -11.71
N SER A 3 16.07 -7.24 -10.58
CA SER A 3 16.44 -7.75 -9.26
C SER A 3 16.17 -9.24 -9.06
N GLN A 4 15.12 -9.79 -9.68
CA GLN A 4 14.74 -11.21 -9.58
C GLN A 4 15.65 -12.12 -10.42
N LEU A 5 16.50 -11.52 -11.25
CA LEU A 5 17.40 -12.23 -12.11
C LEU A 5 18.82 -12.34 -11.53
N CYS A 6 19.10 -11.58 -10.47
CA CYS A 6 20.34 -11.64 -9.73
C CYS A 6 20.24 -12.73 -8.66
N ALA A 7 21.24 -13.60 -8.58
CA ALA A 7 21.34 -14.63 -7.55
C ALA A 7 22.62 -14.45 -6.74
N PHE A 8 22.55 -14.63 -5.42
CA PHE A 8 23.74 -14.63 -4.57
C PHE A 8 24.39 -16.01 -4.56
N ASN A 9 25.67 -16.09 -4.94
CA ASN A 9 26.46 -17.31 -4.88
C ASN A 9 27.21 -17.37 -3.54
N PHE A 10 26.82 -18.30 -2.68
CA PHE A 10 27.40 -18.45 -1.34
C PHE A 10 28.86 -18.92 -1.33
N MET A 11 29.31 -19.59 -2.40
CA MET A 11 30.68 -20.11 -2.49
C MET A 11 31.65 -19.00 -2.91
N THR A 12 31.30 -18.25 -3.95
CA THR A 12 32.14 -17.16 -4.47
C THR A 12 31.92 -15.85 -3.72
N LYS A 13 30.84 -15.76 -2.92
CA LYS A 13 30.37 -14.55 -2.22
C LYS A 13 30.06 -13.39 -3.16
N ASN A 14 29.65 -13.69 -4.39
CA ASN A 14 29.31 -12.70 -5.42
C ASN A 14 27.83 -12.74 -5.79
N VAL A 15 27.31 -11.62 -6.29
CA VAL A 15 26.02 -11.58 -7.00
C VAL A 15 26.27 -11.90 -8.46
N GLU A 16 25.60 -12.92 -8.96
CA GLU A 16 25.80 -13.47 -10.30
C GLU A 16 24.50 -13.38 -11.11
N ILE A 17 24.65 -13.18 -12.42
CA ILE A 17 23.56 -13.18 -13.39
C ILE A 17 23.88 -14.30 -14.38
N SER A 18 23.12 -15.40 -14.33
CA SER A 18 23.35 -16.55 -15.20
C SER A 18 22.78 -16.31 -16.60
N ASN A 19 23.36 -16.94 -17.63
CA ASN A 19 22.79 -16.97 -18.99
C ASN A 19 22.59 -15.61 -19.70
N ALA A 20 23.27 -14.55 -19.25
CA ALA A 20 23.29 -13.28 -19.96
C ALA A 20 24.08 -13.39 -21.30
N PRO A 21 23.75 -12.59 -22.34
CA PRO A 21 22.75 -11.52 -22.33
C PRO A 21 21.31 -12.03 -22.48
N TRP A 22 20.36 -11.31 -21.87
CA TRP A 22 18.93 -11.54 -22.05
C TRP A 22 18.28 -10.45 -22.87
N PHE A 23 17.23 -10.83 -23.58
CA PHE A 23 16.32 -9.92 -24.23
C PHE A 23 14.91 -10.15 -23.67
N ILE A 24 14.36 -9.15 -22.98
CA ILE A 24 13.05 -9.20 -22.33
C ILE A 24 12.21 -8.04 -22.84
N LEU A 25 11.05 -8.35 -23.43
CA LEU A 25 10.00 -7.39 -23.76
C LEU A 25 8.83 -7.66 -22.82
N ASP A 26 8.40 -6.66 -22.06
CA ASP A 26 7.39 -6.82 -20.99
C ASP A 26 6.43 -5.62 -20.99
N GLU A 27 5.13 -5.90 -20.89
CA GLU A 27 4.06 -4.90 -20.76
C GLU A 27 2.84 -5.46 -20.01
N PRO A 28 2.10 -4.65 -19.25
CA PRO A 28 0.91 -5.14 -18.55
C PRO A 28 -0.28 -5.27 -19.50
N ARG A 29 -0.96 -6.44 -19.48
CA ARG A 29 -2.23 -6.64 -20.20
C ARG A 29 -3.35 -5.69 -19.72
N PHE A 30 -3.38 -5.39 -18.42
CA PHE A 30 -4.40 -4.54 -17.79
C PHE A 30 -3.75 -3.37 -17.07
N ALA A 31 -4.28 -2.16 -17.30
CA ALA A 31 -3.77 -0.94 -16.68
C ALA A 31 -4.01 -0.90 -15.17
N PHE A 32 -5.14 -1.45 -14.69
CA PHE A 32 -5.50 -1.49 -13.28
C PHE A 32 -5.17 -2.88 -12.69
N ARG A 33 -4.24 -2.93 -11.74
CA ARG A 33 -3.81 -4.16 -11.05
C ARG A 33 -3.79 -3.87 -9.55
N GLY A 34 -4.95 -4.09 -8.93
CA GLY A 34 -5.26 -3.61 -7.59
C GLY A 34 -5.09 -4.64 -6.48
N LEU A 35 -4.84 -4.15 -5.27
CA LEU A 35 -5.04 -4.85 -4.00
C LEU A 35 -5.92 -3.97 -3.11
N LEU A 36 -6.96 -4.55 -2.50
CA LEU A 36 -7.77 -3.86 -1.50
C LEU A 36 -7.25 -4.22 -0.10
N ILE A 37 -7.02 -3.20 0.73
CA ILE A 37 -6.80 -3.37 2.17
C ILE A 37 -7.92 -2.65 2.93
N ASP A 38 -8.43 -3.31 3.96
CA ASP A 38 -9.41 -2.77 4.87
C ASP A 38 -8.72 -2.46 6.20
N THR A 39 -8.70 -1.17 6.55
CA THR A 39 -8.11 -0.68 7.80
C THR A 39 -9.14 -0.17 8.78
N SER A 40 -10.43 -0.26 8.43
CA SER A 40 -11.51 0.15 9.33
C SER A 40 -11.89 -0.99 10.27
N ARG A 41 -12.09 -2.22 9.74
CA ARG A 41 -12.50 -3.38 10.55
C ARG A 41 -11.42 -3.80 11.55
N HIS A 42 -10.16 -3.59 11.19
CA HIS A 42 -9.00 -3.78 12.05
C HIS A 42 -7.93 -2.75 11.66
N TYR A 43 -7.38 -2.05 12.65
CA TYR A 43 -6.32 -1.09 12.40
C TYR A 43 -5.06 -1.77 11.84
N GLN A 44 -4.48 -1.19 10.80
CA GLN A 44 -3.21 -1.62 10.23
C GLN A 44 -2.12 -0.56 10.47
N PRO A 45 -1.01 -0.86 11.16
CA PRO A 45 0.06 0.10 11.35
C PRO A 45 0.62 0.61 10.01
N VAL A 46 0.98 1.90 9.95
CA VAL A 46 1.54 2.57 8.76
C VAL A 46 2.69 1.79 8.13
N GLU A 47 3.60 1.27 8.97
CA GLU A 47 4.74 0.48 8.50
C GLU A 47 4.34 -0.83 7.81
N ILE A 48 3.23 -1.45 8.21
CA ILE A 48 2.71 -2.63 7.53
C ILE A 48 2.08 -2.25 6.18
N ILE A 49 1.37 -1.12 6.10
CA ILE A 49 0.86 -0.60 4.82
C ILE A 49 2.03 -0.37 3.85
N LYS A 50 3.14 0.20 4.32
CA LYS A 50 4.37 0.37 3.53
C LYS A 50 4.97 -0.96 3.10
N GLN A 51 5.02 -1.98 3.97
CA GLN A 51 5.48 -3.32 3.60
C GLN A 51 4.61 -3.98 2.51
N ILE A 52 3.30 -3.77 2.56
CA ILE A 52 2.35 -4.22 1.53
C ILE A 52 2.67 -3.52 0.20
N ILE A 53 2.82 -2.19 0.21
CA ILE A 53 3.19 -1.41 -0.97
C ILE A 53 4.53 -1.87 -1.55
N ASP A 54 5.52 -2.15 -0.72
CA ASP A 54 6.81 -2.68 -1.17
C ASP A 54 6.64 -4.02 -1.89
N SER A 55 5.87 -4.93 -1.29
CA SER A 55 5.56 -6.25 -1.88
C SER A 55 4.77 -6.14 -3.19
N MET A 56 3.82 -5.21 -3.28
CA MET A 56 3.07 -4.91 -4.50
C MET A 56 4.00 -4.54 -5.66
N SER A 57 5.07 -3.79 -5.39
CA SER A 57 6.05 -3.37 -6.41
C SER A 57 6.79 -4.56 -7.04
N TYR A 58 7.12 -5.59 -6.25
CA TYR A 58 7.74 -6.82 -6.75
C TYR A 58 6.80 -7.62 -7.67
N ALA A 59 5.49 -7.55 -7.41
CA ALA A 59 4.45 -8.19 -8.20
C ALA A 59 3.92 -7.31 -9.36
N LYS A 60 4.45 -6.08 -9.53
CA LYS A 60 3.99 -5.07 -10.50
C LYS A 60 2.50 -4.69 -10.35
N LEU A 61 1.91 -4.85 -9.16
CA LEU A 61 0.64 -4.21 -8.83
C LEU A 61 0.83 -2.70 -8.77
N ASN A 62 -0.19 -1.92 -9.12
CA ASN A 62 -0.07 -0.47 -9.27
C ASN A 62 -1.21 0.34 -8.67
N VAL A 63 -2.17 -0.30 -8.01
CA VAL A 63 -3.23 0.40 -7.27
C VAL A 63 -3.40 -0.26 -5.91
N LEU A 64 -3.21 0.51 -4.85
CA LEU A 64 -3.66 0.13 -3.52
C LEU A 64 -5.03 0.77 -3.31
N HIS A 65 -6.07 -0.04 -3.35
CA HIS A 65 -7.40 0.35 -2.93
C HIS A 65 -7.42 0.33 -1.41
N TRP A 66 -7.41 1.50 -0.80
CA TRP A 66 -7.38 1.64 0.65
C TRP A 66 -8.80 1.92 1.11
N HIS A 67 -9.44 0.91 1.69
CA HIS A 67 -10.73 1.01 2.35
C HIS A 67 -10.50 1.45 3.79
N ILE A 68 -10.71 2.76 4.04
CA ILE A 68 -10.18 3.43 5.23
C ILE A 68 -11.20 3.50 6.36
N VAL A 69 -12.48 3.67 6.00
CA VAL A 69 -13.59 3.97 6.89
C VAL A 69 -14.73 3.00 6.63
N ASP A 70 -15.34 2.52 7.71
CA ASP A 70 -16.50 1.64 7.73
C ASP A 70 -17.33 1.86 9.01
N GLU A 71 -18.34 1.02 9.25
CA GLU A 71 -19.21 1.07 10.43
C GLU A 71 -18.41 0.98 11.72
N GLU A 72 -17.36 0.15 11.74
CA GLU A 72 -16.62 -0.16 12.96
C GLU A 72 -15.59 0.89 13.36
N SER A 73 -15.00 1.62 12.40
CA SER A 73 -14.09 2.72 12.75
C SER A 73 -13.87 3.79 11.68
N PHE A 74 -13.61 5.00 12.17
CA PHE A 74 -13.13 6.14 11.40
C PHE A 74 -11.70 6.52 11.86
N PRO A 75 -10.63 5.89 11.32
CA PRO A 75 -9.27 6.13 11.82
C PRO A 75 -8.56 7.32 11.16
N LEU A 76 -9.04 7.82 10.01
CA LEU A 76 -8.37 8.85 9.21
C LEU A 76 -8.65 10.27 9.72
N GLU A 77 -7.59 11.07 9.87
CA GLU A 77 -7.71 12.48 10.14
C GLU A 77 -8.23 13.25 8.92
N ILE A 78 -9.34 13.96 9.11
CA ILE A 78 -9.89 14.89 8.12
C ILE A 78 -9.79 16.30 8.72
N PRO A 79 -8.80 17.13 8.34
CA PRO A 79 -8.59 18.44 8.97
C PRO A 79 -9.79 19.38 8.93
N SER A 80 -10.61 19.29 7.87
CA SER A 80 -11.85 20.06 7.74
C SER A 80 -12.99 19.58 8.66
N TYR A 81 -12.91 18.35 9.18
CA TYR A 81 -13.90 17.72 10.05
C TYR A 81 -13.20 16.96 11.21
N PRO A 82 -12.60 17.68 12.16
CA PRO A 82 -11.75 17.09 13.22
C PRO A 82 -12.51 16.19 14.21
N GLY A 83 -13.84 16.14 14.12
CA GLY A 83 -14.69 15.27 14.93
C GLY A 83 -14.80 13.83 14.41
N LEU A 84 -14.55 13.58 13.12
CA LEU A 84 -14.84 12.28 12.49
C LEU A 84 -14.00 11.15 13.07
N TRP A 85 -12.69 11.36 13.21
CA TRP A 85 -11.79 10.35 13.76
C TRP A 85 -11.97 10.05 15.27
N LYS A 86 -13.02 10.60 15.90
CA LYS A 86 -13.47 10.10 17.21
C LYS A 86 -14.02 8.68 17.11
N GLY A 87 -14.43 8.25 15.92
CA GLY A 87 -14.82 6.87 15.60
C GLY A 87 -13.65 5.88 15.52
N SER A 88 -12.40 6.30 15.75
CA SER A 88 -11.27 5.38 15.86
C SER A 88 -11.39 4.45 17.09
N TYR A 89 -10.90 3.22 17.01
CA TYR A 89 -10.86 2.29 18.16
C TYR A 89 -10.15 2.87 19.39
N THR A 90 -8.98 3.50 19.19
CA THR A 90 -8.22 4.17 20.25
C THR A 90 -7.52 5.41 19.71
N GLY A 91 -6.95 6.23 20.61
CA GLY A 91 -6.15 7.39 20.21
C GLY A 91 -4.86 7.06 19.45
N TRP A 92 -4.41 5.80 19.44
CA TRP A 92 -3.18 5.34 18.78
C TRP A 92 -3.46 4.63 17.45
N GLU A 93 -4.69 4.18 17.25
CA GLU A 93 -5.14 3.47 16.05
C GLU A 93 -5.76 4.47 15.07
N ARG A 94 -4.93 5.42 14.64
CA ARG A 94 -5.31 6.56 13.79
C ARG A 94 -4.28 6.79 12.71
N TYR A 95 -4.74 7.34 11.59
CA TYR A 95 -3.90 7.86 10.53
C TYR A 95 -3.98 9.39 10.56
N THR A 96 -2.89 10.04 10.94
CA THR A 96 -2.79 11.49 10.82
C THR A 96 -2.71 11.91 9.35
N PHE A 97 -2.90 13.21 9.08
CA PHE A 97 -2.68 13.77 7.76
C PHE A 97 -1.24 13.50 7.26
N ASP A 98 -0.25 13.59 8.16
CA ASP A 98 1.15 13.34 7.82
C ASP A 98 1.40 11.85 7.52
N ASP A 99 0.74 10.92 8.24
CA ASP A 99 0.81 9.49 7.94
C ASP A 99 0.23 9.19 6.55
N ALA A 100 -0.95 9.75 6.24
CA ALA A 100 -1.58 9.58 4.94
C ALA A 100 -0.72 10.16 3.80
N ARG A 101 -0.11 11.35 4.01
CA ARG A 101 0.83 11.94 3.06
C ARG A 101 2.04 11.04 2.84
N ASP A 102 2.65 10.53 3.92
CA ASP A 102 3.82 9.67 3.86
C ASP A 102 3.51 8.35 3.11
N ILE A 103 2.36 7.73 3.37
CA ILE A 103 1.90 6.53 2.63
C ILE A 103 1.79 6.83 1.12
N VAL A 104 1.18 7.96 0.75
CA VAL A 104 1.02 8.36 -0.65
C VAL A 104 2.37 8.62 -1.32
N GLU A 105 3.30 9.31 -0.66
CA GLU A 105 4.65 9.56 -1.17
C GLU A 105 5.44 8.26 -1.34
N PHE A 106 5.34 7.36 -0.35
CA PHE A 106 5.97 6.06 -0.38
C PHE A 106 5.44 5.18 -1.52
N ALA A 107 4.12 5.14 -1.73
CA ALA A 107 3.50 4.44 -2.86
C ALA A 107 3.93 5.01 -4.22
N LYS A 108 3.96 6.33 -4.33
CA LYS A 108 4.38 7.03 -5.55
C LYS A 108 5.81 6.65 -5.95
N SER A 109 6.73 6.54 -4.99
CA SER A 109 8.12 6.14 -5.26
C SER A 109 8.25 4.72 -5.86
N ARG A 110 7.21 3.89 -5.71
CA ARG A 110 7.12 2.50 -6.20
C ARG A 110 6.20 2.34 -7.41
N GLY A 111 5.67 3.44 -7.97
CA GLY A 111 4.73 3.40 -9.08
C GLY A 111 3.36 2.84 -8.71
N ILE A 112 2.96 2.96 -7.44
CA ILE A 112 1.66 2.53 -6.92
C ILE A 112 0.79 3.76 -6.66
N ASN A 113 -0.43 3.73 -7.16
CA ASN A 113 -1.44 4.74 -6.89
C ASN A 113 -2.25 4.35 -5.64
N ILE A 114 -2.50 5.31 -4.76
CA ILE A 114 -3.44 5.16 -3.66
C ILE A 114 -4.83 5.55 -4.15
N MET A 115 -5.79 4.63 -4.05
CA MET A 115 -7.21 4.90 -4.26
C MET A 115 -7.89 4.81 -2.89
N ALA A 116 -8.15 5.96 -2.27
CA ALA A 116 -8.82 6.02 -0.98
C ALA A 116 -10.33 5.82 -1.15
N GLU A 117 -10.91 5.02 -0.25
CA GLU A 117 -12.34 4.75 -0.17
C GLU A 117 -12.87 5.13 1.21
N ILE A 118 -13.98 5.87 1.18
CA ILE A 118 -14.88 6.13 2.30
C ILE A 118 -16.22 5.56 1.83
N ASP A 119 -16.63 4.42 2.38
CA ASP A 119 -17.85 3.74 1.94
C ASP A 119 -19.09 4.50 2.43
N VAL A 120 -20.03 4.75 1.52
CA VAL A 120 -21.27 5.50 1.76
C VAL A 120 -22.40 5.04 0.82
N PRO A 121 -23.69 5.02 1.25
CA PRO A 121 -24.22 5.48 2.54
C PRO A 121 -24.32 4.38 3.63
N GLY A 122 -24.09 3.11 3.28
CA GLY A 122 -23.88 2.05 4.28
C GLY A 122 -22.48 2.19 4.91
N HIS A 123 -22.18 1.39 5.93
CA HIS A 123 -20.84 1.38 6.53
C HIS A 123 -20.39 2.76 7.08
N ALA A 124 -21.31 3.51 7.69
CA ALA A 124 -21.11 4.92 8.04
C ALA A 124 -21.72 5.30 9.41
N GLU A 125 -21.50 4.48 10.44
CA GLU A 125 -21.96 4.77 11.82
C GLU A 125 -20.91 5.47 12.69
N SER A 126 -19.63 5.11 12.57
CA SER A 126 -18.54 5.44 13.50
C SER A 126 -18.25 6.93 13.73
#